data_AF-A0A7W0D8U8-F1
#
_entry.id   AF-A0A7W0D8U8-F1
#
_cell.length_a   1.000
_cell.length_b   1.000
_cell.length_c   1.000
_cell.angle_alpha   90.00
_cell.angle_beta   90.00
_cell.angle_gamma   90.00
#
_symmetry.space_group_name_H-M   'P 1'
#
loop_
_entity.id
_entity.type
_entity.pdbx_description
1 polymer ?
#
loop_
_entity_poly.entity_id
_entity_poly.type
_entity_poly.pdbx_seq_one_letter_code
_entity_poly.pdbx_strand_id
1 'polypeptide(L)' 'MTRQHLKMSNKFKVRAYCSSRQCDYVHPDDVIQAINGETSYALAQLYNELPSKPICPKCGEAMAFYSYSVIEQPWLP' A
#
# COMPACT_ATOMS: atom_id res chain seq x y z
N MET A 1 5.04 -32.40 -14.17
CA MET A 1 4.20 -31.54 -13.31
C MET A 1 5.01 -30.31 -12.93
N THR A 2 5.02 -29.31 -13.81
CA THR A 2 5.75 -28.06 -13.62
C THR A 2 5.04 -27.25 -12.54
N ARG A 3 5.74 -27.03 -11.42
CA ARG A 3 5.35 -26.03 -10.40
C ARG A 3 5.16 -24.71 -11.14
N GLN A 4 3.91 -24.34 -11.38
CA GLN A 4 3.56 -22.97 -11.68
C GLN A 4 4.02 -22.18 -10.45
N HIS A 5 5.15 -21.51 -10.57
CA HIS A 5 5.46 -20.37 -9.74
C HIS A 5 4.20 -19.50 -9.79
N LEU A 6 3.42 -19.51 -8.70
CA LEU A 6 2.43 -18.48 -8.41
C LEU A 6 3.23 -17.18 -8.48
N LYS A 7 3.22 -16.56 -9.66
CA LYS A 7 3.73 -15.22 -9.89
C LYS A 7 2.81 -14.37 -9.04
N MET A 8 3.12 -14.22 -7.75
CA MET A 8 2.39 -13.32 -6.86
C MET A 8 2.32 -12.03 -7.63
N SER A 9 1.13 -11.67 -8.09
CA SER A 9 1.01 -10.57 -9.01
C SER A 9 1.49 -9.36 -8.23
N ASN A 10 2.61 -8.75 -8.62
CA ASN A 10 3.13 -7.52 -8.03
C ASN A 10 2.20 -6.32 -8.30
N LYS A 11 0.91 -6.59 -8.55
CA LYS A 11 -0.14 -5.66 -8.90
C LYS A 11 -0.74 -5.07 -7.66
N PHE A 12 -1.00 -5.85 -6.62
CA PHE A 12 -1.73 -5.42 -5.43
C PHE A 12 -0.79 -5.19 -4.26
N LYS A 13 -0.84 -3.99 -3.70
CA LYS A 13 0.14 -3.51 -2.73
C LYS A 13 -0.53 -2.61 -1.70
N VAL A 14 0.14 -2.38 -0.58
CA VAL A 14 -0.22 -1.36 0.41
C VAL A 14 0.88 -0.32 0.43
N ARG A 15 0.51 0.95 0.35
CA ARG A 15 1.42 2.10 0.44
C ARG A 15 1.09 2.94 1.66
N ALA A 16 2.02 3.80 2.04
CA ALA A 16 1.85 4.71 3.16
C ALA A 16 2.12 6.16 2.77
N TYR A 17 1.43 7.08 3.44
CA TYR A 17 1.58 8.52 3.28
C TYR A 17 1.44 9.21 4.63
N CYS A 18 1.86 10.47 4.73
CA CYS A 18 1.62 11.26 5.92
C CYS A 18 0.13 11.56 6.07
N SER A 19 -0.44 11.35 7.27
CA SER A 19 -1.85 11.64 7.53
C SER A 19 -2.17 13.14 7.58
N SER A 20 -1.15 14.00 7.74
CA SER A 20 -1.33 15.45 7.80
C SER A 20 -1.62 16.04 6.42
N ARG A 21 -2.67 16.88 6.34
CA ARG A 21 -3.01 17.61 5.11
C ARG A 21 -1.99 18.69 4.73
N GLN A 22 -1.09 19.05 5.65
CA GLN A 22 -0.05 20.05 5.43
C GLN A 22 1.28 19.42 5.00
N CYS A 23 1.35 18.08 4.94
CA CYS A 23 2.54 17.34 4.56
C CYS A 23 2.22 16.41 3.39
N ASP A 24 2.92 16.60 2.28
CA ASP A 24 2.80 15.82 1.04
C ASP A 24 3.71 14.57 1.02
N TYR A 25 4.28 14.19 2.17
CA TYR A 25 5.18 13.04 2.23
C TYR A 25 4.43 11.74 1.90
N VAL A 26 4.92 11.05 0.88
CA VAL A 26 4.51 9.69 0.52
C VAL A 26 5.71 8.77 0.71
N HIS A 27 5.50 7.63 1.35
CA HIS A 27 6.56 6.65 1.51
C HIS A 27 6.94 6.10 0.13
N PRO A 28 8.23 6.10 -0.23
CA PRO A 28 8.66 5.75 -1.58
C PRO A 28 8.41 4.27 -1.91
N ASP A 29 8.56 3.40 -0.92
CA ASP A 29 8.43 1.96 -1.10
C ASP A 29 7.05 1.43 -0.72
N ASP A 30 6.66 0.34 -1.40
CA ASP A 30 5.48 -0.42 -1.04
C ASP A 30 5.69 -1.13 0.31
N VAL A 31 4.76 -0.95 1.24
CA VAL A 31 4.86 -1.45 2.61
C VAL A 31 4.55 -2.94 2.67
N ILE A 32 3.56 -3.40 1.89
CA ILE A 32 3.10 -4.79 1.88
C ILE A 32 2.72 -5.20 0.46
N GLN A 33 3.09 -6.42 0.07
CA GLN A 33 2.55 -7.07 -1.13
C GLN A 33 1.32 -7.91 -0.75
N ALA A 34 0.26 -7.79 -1.53
CA ALA A 34 -1.00 -8.49 -1.31
C ALA A 34 -1.31 -9.45 -2.47
N ILE A 35 -2.17 -10.43 -2.21
CA ILE A 35 -2.53 -11.46 -3.19
C ILE A 35 -3.49 -10.87 -4.25
N ASN A 36 -4.44 -10.04 -3.82
CA ASN A 36 -5.48 -9.45 -4.64
C ASN A 36 -5.91 -8.06 -4.10
N GLY A 37 -6.86 -7.42 -4.77
CA GLY A 37 -7.39 -6.11 -4.35
C GLY A 37 -8.03 -6.14 -2.96
N GLU A 38 -8.87 -7.15 -2.69
CA GLU A 38 -9.58 -7.30 -1.41
C GLU A 38 -8.61 -7.42 -0.23
N THR A 39 -7.57 -8.26 -0.36
CA THR A 39 -6.54 -8.43 0.67
C THR A 39 -5.72 -7.16 0.85
N SER A 40 -5.39 -6.43 -0.23
CA SER A 40 -4.68 -5.14 -0.11
C SER A 40 -5.52 -4.10 0.65
N TYR A 41 -6.83 -4.08 0.42
CA TYR A 41 -7.76 -3.20 1.10
C TYR A 41 -7.91 -3.55 2.58
N ALA A 42 -8.15 -4.83 2.89
CA ALA A 42 -8.26 -5.31 4.26
C ALA A 42 -6.98 -5.06 5.07
N LEU A 43 -5.80 -5.27 4.47
CA LEU A 43 -4.51 -4.97 5.10
C LEU A 43 -4.33 -3.48 5.37
N ALA A 44 -4.69 -2.61 4.42
CA ALA A 44 -4.61 -1.16 4.65
C ALA A 44 -5.53 -0.71 5.80
N GLN A 45 -6.75 -1.24 5.89
CA GLN A 45 -7.65 -0.96 7.02
C GLN A 45 -7.06 -1.45 8.34
N LEU A 46 -6.61 -2.71 8.40
CA LEU A 46 -5.99 -3.29 9.60
C LEU A 46 -4.84 -2.42 10.13
N TYR A 47 -3.93 -1.99 9.26
CA TYR A 47 -2.80 -1.14 9.65
C TYR A 47 -3.23 0.26 10.11
N ASN A 48 -4.33 0.79 9.57
CA ASN A 48 -4.90 2.06 10.04
C ASN A 48 -5.63 1.93 11.38
N GLU A 49 -6.04 0.74 11.79
CA GLU A 49 -6.67 0.48 13.09
C GLU A 49 -5.65 0.21 14.20
N LEU A 50 -4.40 -0.12 13.85
CA LEU A 50 -3.35 -0.34 14.83
C LEU A 50 -3.11 0.94 15.67
N PRO A 51 -2.97 0.80 17.01
CA PRO A 51 -2.81 1.93 17.91
C PRO A 51 -1.46 2.64 17.76
N SER A 52 -0.44 1.92 17.28
CA SER A 52 0.87 2.46 16.98
C SER A 52 1.08 2.48 15.47
N LYS A 53 1.34 3.67 14.94
CA LYS A 53 1.63 3.87 13.52
C LYS A 53 3.02 4.48 13.38
N PRO A 54 3.76 4.15 12.30
CA PRO A 54 5.00 4.81 11.98
C PRO A 54 4.83 6.32 11.90
N ILE A 55 5.88 7.05 12.27
CA ILE A 55 5.91 8.50 12.25
C ILE A 55 6.44 8.96 10.89
N CYS A 56 5.85 10.02 10.35
CA CYS A 56 6.30 10.67 9.13
C CYS A 56 7.71 11.28 9.34
N PRO A 57 8.70 10.91 8.53
CA PRO A 57 10.07 11.42 8.68
C PRO A 57 10.20 12.91 8.31
N LYS A 58 9.21 13.49 7.62
CA LYS A 58 9.22 14.89 7.20
C LYS A 58 8.66 15.84 8.26
N CYS A 59 7.59 15.47 8.96
CA CYS A 59 6.88 16.39 9.85
C CYS A 59 6.51 15.83 11.24
N GLY A 60 6.83 14.57 11.54
CA GLY A 60 6.56 13.98 12.87
C GLY A 60 5.12 13.52 13.10
N GLU A 61 4.23 13.68 12.12
CA GLU A 61 2.83 13.24 12.21
C GLU A 61 2.68 11.74 11.92
N ALA A 62 1.60 11.12 12.36
CA ALA A 62 1.35 9.70 12.09
C ALA A 62 1.22 9.41 10.58
N MET A 63 1.67 8.24 10.15
CA MET A 63 1.44 7.74 8.80
C MET A 63 0.07 7.05 8.67
N ALA A 64 -0.49 7.06 7.46
CA ALA A 64 -1.70 6.36 7.08
C ALA A 64 -1.43 5.44 5.89
N PHE A 65 -2.22 4.37 5.77
CA PHE A 65 -2.04 3.31 4.79
C PHE A 65 -3.20 3.26 3.80
N TYR A 66 -2.93 2.89 2.55
CA TYR A 66 -3.95 2.72 1.51
C TYR A 66 -3.60 1.56 0.57
N SER A 67 -4.64 0.92 0.04
CA SER A 67 -4.52 -0.09 -1.00
C SER A 67 -4.13 0.56 -2.32
N TYR A 68 -3.16 -0.02 -3.00
CA TYR A 68 -2.69 0.42 -4.30
C TYR A 68 -2.68 -0.76 -5.27
N SER A 69 -3.20 -0.53 -6.48
CA SER A 69 -3.14 -1.52 -7.55
C SER A 69 -2.55 -0.92 -8.82
N VAL A 70 -1.70 -1.69 -9.50
CA VAL A 70 -1.15 -1.31 -10.81
C VAL A 70 -2.07 -1.85 -11.89
N ILE A 71 -2.61 -0.95 -12.71
CA ILE A 71 -3.31 -1.29 -13.94
C ILE A 71 -2.26 -1.43 -15.04
N GLU A 72 -1.97 -2.66 -15.48
CA GLU A 72 -0.93 -2.93 -16.50
C GLU A 72 -1.30 -2.44 -17.90
N GLN A 73 -2.59 -2.29 -18.20
CA GLN A 73 -3.08 -1.75 -19.47
C GLN A 73 -4.09 -0.62 -19.19
N PRO A 74 -3.71 0.65 -19.44
CA PRO A 74 -4.66 1.74 -19.46
C PRO A 74 -5.82 1.41 -20.39
N TRP A 75 -7.05 1.72 -19.96
CA TRP A 75 -8.26 1.48 -20.77
C TRP A 75 -8.37 2.45 -21.96
N LEU A 76 -7.50 3.46 -22.04
CA LEU A 76 -7.49 4.51 -23.06
C LEU A 76 -6.05 4.66 -23.60
N PRO A 77 -5.88 4.84 -24.92
CA PRO A 77 -4.59 5.08 -25.57
C PRO A 77 -3.96 6.41 -25.16
#